data_AF-A0A1Q9P9T6-F1
#
_entry.id   AF-A0A1Q9P9T6-F1
#
_cell.length_a   1.000
_cell.length_b   1.000
_cell.length_c   1.000
_cell.angle_alpha   90.00
_cell.angle_beta   90.00
_cell.angle_gamma   90.00
#
_symmetry.space_group_name_H-M   'P 1'
#
loop_
_entity.id
_entity.type
_entity.pdbx_description
1 polymer ?
#
loop_
_entity_poly.entity_id
_entity_poly.type
_entity_poly.pdbx_seq_one_letter_code
_entity_poly.pdbx_strand_id
1 'polypeptide(L)'
;MIGLVPSWFREKLIQAHENQRAHLHYVLKDLTNDELIKEVTNEEYSRSIAGLVMHIGTAETYWFHKANNSIGPPVIADTFDEVLSRINENTEKITKILKKCPEEQLRLIPPKDGGPSIAWAALRTSQHGIYHTGQIAKIRRMIGTSELPPDPENLWGKAVDSTLDVIRILIDER
;
A
#
# COMPACT_ATOMS: atom_id res chain seq x y z
N MET A 1 5.91 22.59 22.66
CA MET A 1 6.32 23.15 21.35
C MET A 1 5.85 22.20 20.29
N ILE A 2 5.09 22.68 19.31
CA ILE A 2 4.67 21.88 18.16
C ILE A 2 5.78 22.01 17.12
N GLY A 3 6.57 20.96 16.94
CA GLY A 3 7.64 20.94 15.93
C GLY A 3 7.03 21.08 14.52
N LEU A 4 7.67 21.89 13.68
CA LEU A 4 7.38 21.95 12.26
C LEU A 4 7.70 20.58 11.64
N VAL A 5 6.80 20.04 10.82
CA VAL A 5 7.09 18.80 10.08
C VAL A 5 8.10 19.16 8.99
N PRO A 6 9.28 18.51 8.93
CA PRO A 6 10.27 18.85 7.93
C PRO A 6 9.73 18.64 6.50
N SER A 7 10.13 19.51 5.57
CA SER A 7 9.70 19.44 4.17
C SER A 7 10.03 18.10 3.50
N TRP A 8 11.10 17.43 3.95
CA TRP A 8 11.50 16.10 3.45
C TRP A 8 10.57 14.97 3.89
N PHE A 9 9.78 15.12 4.97
CA PHE A 9 8.93 14.05 5.50
C PHE A 9 7.85 13.63 4.50
N ARG A 10 7.34 14.60 3.75
CA ARG A 10 6.37 14.40 2.66
C ARG A 10 6.92 13.45 1.59
N GLU A 11 8.15 13.69 1.16
CA GLU A 11 8.81 12.87 0.14
C GLU A 11 9.07 11.45 0.65
N LYS A 12 9.40 11.28 1.94
CA LYS A 12 9.55 9.96 2.55
C LYS A 12 8.24 9.16 2.58
N LEU A 13 7.10 9.80 2.87
CA LEU A 13 5.79 9.14 2.81
C LEU A 13 5.42 8.72 1.40
N ILE A 14 5.67 9.58 0.41
CA ILE A 14 5.45 9.27 -1.01
C ILE A 14 6.33 8.09 -1.42
N GLN A 15 7.63 8.17 -1.12
CA GLN A 15 8.59 7.11 -1.42
C GLN A 15 8.21 5.78 -0.76
N ALA A 16 7.72 5.79 0.48
CA ALA A 16 7.26 4.58 1.15
C ALA A 16 6.09 3.91 0.42
N HIS A 17 5.11 4.70 -0.04
CA HIS A 17 3.99 4.19 -0.81
C HIS A 17 4.41 3.69 -2.19
N GLU A 18 5.24 4.45 -2.91
CA GLU A 18 5.73 4.09 -4.24
C GLU A 18 6.60 2.82 -4.21
N ASN A 19 7.50 2.68 -3.23
CA ASN A 19 8.31 1.47 -3.07
C ASN A 19 7.45 0.25 -2.73
N GLN A 20 6.44 0.41 -1.86
CA GLN A 20 5.48 -0.65 -1.59
C GLN A 20 4.77 -1.07 -2.87
N ARG A 21 4.30 -0.10 -3.68
CA ARG A 21 3.62 -0.41 -4.94
C ARG A 21 4.52 -1.12 -5.94
N ALA A 22 5.76 -0.67 -6.08
CA ALA A 22 6.76 -1.30 -6.94
C ALA A 22 7.01 -2.77 -6.54
N HIS A 23 7.13 -3.03 -5.24
CA HIS A 23 7.27 -4.40 -4.74
C HIS A 23 6.03 -5.26 -5.02
N LEU A 24 4.82 -4.72 -4.82
CA LEU A 24 3.58 -5.43 -5.16
C LEU A 24 3.55 -5.81 -6.65
N HIS A 25 3.84 -4.86 -7.55
CA HIS A 25 3.87 -5.12 -8.99
C HIS A 25 4.89 -6.18 -9.38
N TYR A 26 6.07 -6.16 -8.75
CA TYR A 26 7.07 -7.20 -8.94
C TYR A 26 6.56 -8.58 -8.51
N VAL A 27 5.88 -8.68 -7.36
CA VAL A 27 5.32 -9.96 -6.90
C VAL A 27 4.14 -10.41 -7.75
N LEU A 28 3.43 -9.51 -8.43
CA LEU A 28 2.35 -9.85 -9.36
C LEU A 28 2.83 -10.17 -10.78
N LYS A 29 4.12 -9.99 -11.06
CA LYS A 29 4.69 -10.15 -12.40
C LYS A 29 4.50 -11.56 -12.95
N ASP A 30 4.16 -11.64 -14.24
CA ASP A 30 4.01 -12.87 -15.03
C ASP A 30 2.93 -13.84 -14.49
N LEU A 31 2.03 -13.38 -13.62
CA LEU A 31 0.86 -14.18 -13.23
C LEU A 31 -0.18 -14.19 -14.34
N THR A 32 -0.71 -15.38 -14.60
CA THR A 32 -1.86 -15.59 -15.49
C THR A 32 -3.17 -15.33 -14.76
N ASN A 33 -4.24 -15.02 -15.51
CA ASN A 33 -5.58 -14.83 -14.94
C ASN A 33 -6.04 -16.04 -14.10
N ASP A 34 -5.73 -17.26 -14.55
CA ASP A 34 -6.07 -18.50 -13.83
C ASP A 34 -5.38 -18.57 -12.46
N GLU A 35 -4.09 -18.21 -12.39
CA GLU A 35 -3.34 -18.18 -11.12
C GLU A 35 -3.85 -17.10 -10.17
N LEU A 36 -4.34 -15.98 -10.71
CA LEU A 36 -4.81 -14.83 -9.95
C LEU A 36 -6.14 -15.09 -9.25
N ILE A 37 -7.07 -15.77 -9.92
CA ILE A 37 -8.41 -16.07 -9.39
C ILE A 37 -8.45 -17.39 -8.61
N LYS A 38 -7.39 -18.22 -8.71
CA LYS A 38 -7.32 -19.51 -8.02
C LYS A 38 -7.54 -19.34 -6.52
N GLU A 39 -8.57 -20.00 -6.01
CA GLU A 39 -8.87 -20.02 -4.59
C GLU A 39 -7.89 -20.95 -3.85
N VAL A 40 -7.29 -20.44 -2.79
CA VAL A 40 -6.25 -21.09 -1.98
C VAL A 40 -6.56 -21.07 -0.49
N THR A 41 -7.55 -20.28 -0.06
CA THR A 41 -8.07 -20.27 1.30
C THR A 41 -9.59 -20.14 1.29
N ASN A 42 -10.23 -20.49 2.40
CA ASN A 42 -11.68 -20.28 2.60
C ASN A 42 -12.00 -18.90 3.21
N GLU A 43 -10.99 -18.09 3.52
CA GLU A 43 -11.16 -16.76 4.12
C GLU A 43 -11.73 -15.78 3.10
N GLU A 44 -12.89 -15.18 3.39
CA GLU A 44 -13.70 -14.41 2.43
C GLU A 44 -12.94 -13.32 1.64
N TYR A 45 -11.98 -12.62 2.26
CA TYR A 45 -11.24 -11.51 1.64
C TYR A 45 -9.84 -11.87 1.13
N SER A 46 -9.41 -13.12 1.34
CA SER A 46 -8.06 -13.62 1.04
C SER A 46 -8.11 -14.97 0.32
N ARG A 47 -9.23 -15.27 -0.36
CA ARG A 47 -9.41 -16.52 -1.10
C ARG A 47 -8.41 -16.67 -2.23
N SER A 48 -8.06 -15.58 -2.93
CA SER A 48 -7.19 -15.59 -4.11
C SER A 48 -6.21 -14.41 -4.11
N ILE A 49 -5.24 -14.43 -5.03
CA ILE A 49 -4.30 -13.31 -5.21
C ILE A 49 -5.08 -12.05 -5.62
N ALA A 50 -6.02 -12.17 -6.58
CA ALA A 50 -6.87 -11.06 -6.99
C ALA A 50 -7.67 -10.47 -5.81
N GLY A 51 -8.22 -11.34 -4.95
CA GLY A 51 -8.92 -10.93 -3.73
C GLY A 51 -8.03 -10.10 -2.80
N LEU A 52 -6.79 -10.54 -2.57
CA LEU A 52 -5.82 -9.80 -1.75
C LEU A 52 -5.44 -8.44 -2.36
N VAL A 53 -5.28 -8.36 -3.69
CA VAL A 53 -4.96 -7.08 -4.33
C VAL A 53 -6.15 -6.11 -4.25
N MET A 54 -7.38 -6.58 -4.48
CA MET A 54 -8.59 -5.78 -4.25
C MET A 54 -8.71 -5.33 -2.80
N HIS A 55 -8.37 -6.20 -1.85
CA HIS A 55 -8.36 -5.88 -0.42
C HIS A 55 -7.37 -4.76 -0.09
N ILE A 56 -6.15 -4.80 -0.64
CA ILE A 56 -5.16 -3.72 -0.50
C ILE A 56 -5.73 -2.39 -1.00
N GLY A 57 -6.28 -2.36 -2.23
CA GLY A 57 -6.83 -1.15 -2.83
C GLY A 57 -8.05 -0.61 -2.10
N THR A 58 -8.90 -1.50 -1.57
CA THR A 58 -10.07 -1.11 -0.77
C THR A 58 -9.67 -0.57 0.60
N ALA A 59 -8.62 -1.12 1.22
CA ALA A 59 -8.08 -0.57 2.47
C ALA A 59 -7.54 0.85 2.26
N GLU A 60 -6.92 1.13 1.12
CA GLU A 60 -6.47 2.47 0.75
C GLU A 60 -7.65 3.45 0.64
N THR A 61 -8.67 3.11 -0.13
CA THR A 61 -9.85 3.98 -0.31
C THR A 61 -10.58 4.21 1.01
N TYR A 62 -10.69 3.18 1.85
CA TYR A 62 -11.26 3.27 3.19
C TYR A 62 -10.50 4.26 4.10
N TRP A 63 -9.19 4.10 4.24
CA TRP A 63 -8.41 4.93 5.18
C TRP A 63 -8.32 6.38 4.73
N PHE A 64 -8.21 6.62 3.41
CA PHE A 64 -8.24 7.96 2.86
C PHE A 64 -9.62 8.61 2.96
N HIS A 65 -10.70 7.84 2.82
CA HIS A 65 -12.05 8.32 3.12
C HIS A 65 -12.18 8.70 4.61
N LYS A 66 -11.68 7.87 5.53
CA LYS A 66 -11.66 8.19 6.97
C LYS A 66 -10.82 9.42 7.30
N ALA A 67 -9.80 9.72 6.52
CA ALA A 67 -9.01 10.95 6.62
C ALA A 67 -9.69 12.18 5.96
N ASN A 68 -10.97 12.09 5.57
CA ASN A 68 -11.71 13.11 4.82
C ASN A 68 -11.06 13.51 3.48
N ASN A 69 -10.33 12.59 2.85
CA ASN A 69 -9.59 12.81 1.61
C ASN A 69 -9.79 11.63 0.64
N SER A 70 -11.05 11.32 0.33
CA SER A 70 -11.41 10.16 -0.49
C SER A 70 -10.67 10.13 -1.83
N ILE A 71 -10.09 8.97 -2.17
CA ILE A 71 -9.43 8.70 -3.46
C ILE A 71 -10.33 7.91 -4.44
N GLY A 72 -11.55 7.58 -4.01
CA GLY A 72 -12.51 6.84 -4.82
C GLY A 72 -13.36 5.87 -4.00
N PRO A 73 -14.27 5.13 -4.66
CA PRO A 73 -15.01 4.04 -4.05
C PRO A 73 -14.08 2.86 -3.69
N PRO A 74 -14.58 1.88 -2.91
CA PRO A 74 -13.93 0.57 -2.76
C PRO A 74 -13.50 -0.02 -4.11
N VAL A 75 -12.36 -0.72 -4.13
CA VAL A 75 -11.87 -1.37 -5.34
C VAL A 75 -12.64 -2.67 -5.52
N ILE A 76 -13.61 -2.63 -6.40
CA ILE A 76 -14.38 -3.78 -6.88
C ILE A 76 -14.13 -3.84 -8.38
N ALA A 77 -13.68 -4.98 -8.87
CA ALA A 77 -13.30 -5.17 -10.26
C ALA A 77 -13.58 -6.61 -10.68
N ASP A 78 -14.08 -6.78 -11.90
CA ASP A 78 -14.44 -8.11 -12.44
C ASP A 78 -13.23 -8.79 -13.10
N THR A 79 -12.18 -8.02 -13.39
CA THR A 79 -10.97 -8.51 -14.09
C THR A 79 -9.71 -8.05 -13.37
N PHE A 80 -8.63 -8.82 -13.50
CA PHE A 80 -7.36 -8.45 -12.88
C PHE A 80 -6.73 -7.19 -13.48
N ASP A 81 -6.87 -6.97 -14.79
CA ASP A 81 -6.41 -5.73 -15.42
C ASP A 81 -7.11 -4.51 -14.84
N GLU A 82 -8.41 -4.62 -14.55
CA GLU A 82 -9.13 -3.57 -13.85
C GLU A 82 -8.62 -3.41 -12.42
N VAL A 83 -8.36 -4.49 -11.68
CA VAL A 83 -7.74 -4.42 -10.33
C VAL A 83 -6.42 -3.66 -10.38
N LEU A 84 -5.50 -4.01 -11.29
CA LEU A 84 -4.22 -3.34 -11.43
C LEU A 84 -4.37 -1.87 -11.82
N SER A 85 -5.28 -1.56 -12.74
CA SER A 85 -5.59 -0.20 -13.15
C SER A 85 -6.05 0.64 -11.95
N ARG A 86 -7.01 0.14 -11.16
CA ARG A 86 -7.52 0.83 -9.95
C ARG A 86 -6.44 1.05 -8.90
N ILE A 87 -5.55 0.08 -8.73
CA ILE A 87 -4.43 0.16 -7.81
C ILE A 87 -3.40 1.24 -8.26
N ASN A 88 -3.16 1.36 -9.55
CA ASN A 88 -2.33 2.43 -10.11
C ASN A 88 -2.99 3.81 -9.95
N GLU A 89 -4.29 3.92 -10.22
CA GLU A 89 -5.06 5.15 -9.98
C GLU A 89 -5.00 5.58 -8.50
N ASN A 90 -5.12 4.63 -7.56
CA ASN A 90 -4.97 4.93 -6.14
C ASN A 90 -3.59 5.51 -5.83
N THR A 91 -2.53 4.92 -6.39
CA THR A 91 -1.14 5.37 -6.20
C THR A 91 -0.95 6.82 -6.65
N GLU A 92 -1.47 7.17 -7.82
CA GLU A 92 -1.42 8.55 -8.34
C GLU A 92 -2.19 9.53 -7.45
N LYS A 93 -3.40 9.15 -7.02
CA LYS A 93 -4.25 10.00 -6.18
C LYS A 93 -3.65 10.19 -4.78
N ILE A 94 -3.14 9.13 -4.16
CA ILE A 94 -2.46 9.18 -2.87
C ILE A 94 -1.24 10.10 -2.96
N THR A 95 -0.42 9.93 -3.99
CA THR A 95 0.76 10.78 -4.23
C THR A 95 0.36 12.24 -4.41
N LYS A 96 -0.70 12.52 -5.18
CA LYS A 96 -1.23 13.88 -5.37
C LYS A 96 -1.73 14.50 -4.07
N ILE A 97 -2.43 13.74 -3.23
CA ILE A 97 -2.90 14.18 -1.92
C ILE A 97 -1.71 14.48 -1.01
N LEU A 98 -0.75 13.56 -0.92
CA LEU A 98 0.47 13.74 -0.14
C LEU A 98 1.28 14.94 -0.61
N LYS A 99 1.30 15.28 -1.91
CA LYS A 99 1.97 16.48 -2.43
C LYS A 99 1.29 17.80 -2.06
N LYS A 100 -0.02 17.78 -1.81
CA LYS A 100 -0.83 19.01 -1.65
C LYS A 100 -1.43 19.20 -0.27
N CYS A 101 -1.42 18.18 0.58
CA CYS A 101 -2.01 18.26 1.90
C CYS A 101 -1.32 19.32 2.77
N PRO A 102 -2.05 19.97 3.68
CA PRO A 102 -1.45 20.96 4.58
C PRO A 102 -0.58 20.28 5.64
N GLU A 103 0.35 21.01 6.27
CA GLU A 103 1.37 20.45 7.15
C GLU A 103 0.80 19.71 8.36
N GLU A 104 -0.36 20.14 8.89
CA GLU A 104 -1.03 19.45 9.99
C GLU A 104 -1.44 18.02 9.64
N GLN A 105 -1.72 17.75 8.35
CA GLN A 105 -2.05 16.42 7.83
C GLN A 105 -0.82 15.55 7.60
N LEU A 106 0.39 16.11 7.70
CA LEU A 106 1.64 15.36 7.66
C LEU A 106 2.03 14.78 9.03
N ARG A 107 1.36 15.18 10.12
CA ARG A 107 1.61 14.56 11.43
C ARG A 107 0.97 13.17 11.46
N LEU A 108 1.64 12.18 12.06
CA LEU A 108 1.05 10.85 12.24
C LEU A 108 -0.01 10.86 13.35
N ILE A 109 -1.24 11.22 13.00
CA ILE A 109 -2.39 11.20 13.90
C ILE A 109 -3.18 9.91 13.63
N PRO A 110 -3.24 8.97 14.59
CA PRO A 110 -4.02 7.75 14.45
C PRO A 110 -5.52 8.04 14.46
N PRO A 111 -6.36 7.12 13.99
CA PRO A 111 -7.81 7.31 14.02
C PRO A 111 -8.30 7.43 15.48
N LYS A 112 -8.96 8.55 15.78
CA LYS A 112 -9.78 8.81 16.97
C LYS A 112 -11.13 9.41 16.52
N ASP A 113 -11.94 9.96 17.42
CA ASP A 113 -13.17 10.69 17.11
C ASP A 113 -12.85 11.87 16.15
N GLY A 114 -12.93 11.65 14.84
CA GLY A 114 -12.53 12.59 13.78
C GLY A 114 -11.70 12.01 12.63
N GLY A 115 -11.22 10.76 12.74
CA GLY A 115 -10.45 10.08 11.69
C GLY A 115 -8.93 10.28 11.79
N PRO A 116 -8.13 9.54 10.98
CA PRO A 116 -6.69 9.69 10.97
C PRO A 116 -6.23 10.89 10.11
N SER A 117 -4.99 11.32 10.30
CA SER A 117 -4.29 12.18 9.34
C SER A 117 -4.00 11.47 8.00
N ILE A 118 -3.78 12.25 6.94
CA ILE A 118 -3.30 11.73 5.63
C ILE A 118 -1.98 10.96 5.78
N ALA A 119 -1.00 11.48 6.52
CA ALA A 119 0.28 10.79 6.69
C ALA A 119 0.14 9.45 7.40
N TRP A 120 -0.71 9.38 8.44
CA TRP A 120 -1.03 8.11 9.09
C TRP A 120 -1.70 7.14 8.11
N ALA A 121 -2.68 7.60 7.33
CA ALA A 121 -3.36 6.76 6.34
C ALA A 121 -2.36 6.20 5.33
N ALA A 122 -1.51 7.04 4.75
CA ALA A 122 -0.48 6.63 3.78
C ALA A 122 0.52 5.62 4.35
N LEU A 123 1.04 5.85 5.56
CA LEU A 123 1.97 4.92 6.19
C LEU A 123 1.28 3.60 6.52
N ARG A 124 0.08 3.66 7.12
CA ARG A 124 -0.69 2.48 7.51
C ARG A 124 -1.05 1.60 6.32
N THR A 125 -1.45 2.19 5.20
CA THR A 125 -1.80 1.44 3.98
C THR A 125 -0.57 0.90 3.29
N SER A 126 0.58 1.59 3.34
CA SER A 126 1.85 1.06 2.83
C SER A 126 2.29 -0.18 3.63
N GLN A 127 2.28 -0.11 4.97
CA GLN A 127 2.58 -1.29 5.81
C GLN A 127 1.61 -2.45 5.55
N HIS A 128 0.33 -2.14 5.37
CA HIS A 128 -0.70 -3.12 5.01
C HIS A 128 -0.42 -3.80 3.68
N GLY A 129 -0.07 -3.02 2.67
CA GLY A 129 0.29 -3.50 1.34
C GLY A 129 1.49 -4.44 1.40
N ILE A 130 2.53 -4.09 2.17
CA ILE A 130 3.71 -4.95 2.38
C ILE A 130 3.29 -6.29 3.00
N TYR A 131 2.49 -6.26 4.07
CA TYR A 131 2.00 -7.47 4.74
C TYR A 131 1.27 -8.43 3.78
N HIS A 132 0.32 -7.92 3.01
CA HIS A 132 -0.42 -8.75 2.05
C HIS A 132 0.41 -9.15 0.83
N THR A 133 1.40 -8.33 0.43
CA THR A 133 2.34 -8.73 -0.64
C THR A 133 3.16 -9.95 -0.23
N GLY A 134 3.56 -10.06 1.05
CA GLY A 134 4.17 -11.27 1.59
C GLY A 134 3.24 -12.49 1.53
N GLN A 135 1.95 -12.32 1.80
CA GLN A 135 0.97 -13.39 1.63
C GLN A 135 0.82 -13.81 0.16
N ILE A 136 0.77 -12.86 -0.77
CA ILE A 136 0.73 -13.15 -2.21
C ILE A 136 1.96 -13.95 -2.64
N ALA A 137 3.16 -13.55 -2.20
CA ALA A 137 4.40 -14.29 -2.50
C ALA A 137 4.36 -15.73 -1.97
N LYS A 138 3.79 -15.96 -0.79
CA LYS A 138 3.56 -17.33 -0.26
C LYS A 138 2.57 -18.10 -1.13
N ILE A 139 1.45 -17.49 -1.51
CA ILE A 139 0.43 -18.13 -2.35
C ILE A 139 1.01 -18.54 -3.70
N ARG A 140 1.82 -17.69 -4.33
CA ARG A 140 2.55 -18.00 -5.57
C ARG A 140 3.31 -19.31 -5.49
N ARG A 141 4.00 -19.54 -4.36
CA ARG A 141 4.73 -20.78 -4.10
C ARG A 141 3.79 -21.97 -3.87
N MET A 142 2.69 -21.76 -3.16
CA MET A 142 1.70 -22.82 -2.89
C MET A 142 1.00 -23.33 -4.16
N ILE A 143 0.72 -22.45 -5.13
CA ILE A 143 0.00 -22.82 -6.36
C ILE A 143 0.93 -23.27 -7.49
N GLY A 144 2.25 -23.25 -7.28
CA GLY A 144 3.24 -23.71 -8.25
C GLY A 144 3.48 -22.74 -9.42
N THR A 145 3.27 -21.42 -9.20
CA THR A 145 3.58 -20.41 -10.24
C THR A 145 5.06 -20.39 -10.58
N SER A 146 5.39 -19.80 -11.74
CA SER A 146 6.76 -19.52 -12.12
C SER A 146 7.51 -18.74 -11.04
N GLU A 147 8.78 -19.11 -10.85
CA GLU A 147 9.66 -18.34 -9.97
C GLU A 147 9.82 -16.92 -10.51
N LEU A 148 9.76 -15.94 -9.60
CA LEU A 148 10.11 -14.58 -9.95
C LEU A 148 11.58 -14.52 -10.36
N PRO A 149 11.93 -13.71 -11.38
CA PRO A 149 13.33 -13.42 -11.68
C PRO A 149 14.01 -12.81 -10.45
N PRO A 150 15.36 -12.81 -10.33
CA PRO A 150 16.03 -12.11 -9.24
C PRO A 150 15.51 -10.67 -9.08
N ASP A 151 15.26 -10.26 -7.84
CA ASP A 151 14.75 -8.92 -7.54
C ASP A 151 15.80 -7.88 -8.00
N PRO A 152 15.50 -7.10 -9.06
CA PRO A 152 16.52 -6.33 -9.76
C PRO A 152 17.07 -5.18 -8.92
N GLU A 153 16.32 -4.73 -7.92
CA GLU A 153 16.67 -3.54 -7.13
C GLU A 153 16.47 -3.71 -5.63
N ASN A 154 16.33 -4.95 -5.14
CA ASN A 154 15.92 -5.22 -3.76
C ASN A 154 14.62 -4.46 -3.40
N LEU A 155 13.61 -4.57 -4.26
CA LEU A 155 12.30 -3.93 -4.11
C LEU A 155 11.63 -4.29 -2.78
N TRP A 156 11.79 -5.52 -2.30
CA TRP A 156 11.33 -5.88 -0.94
C TRP A 156 12.02 -5.02 0.14
N GLY A 157 13.35 -4.96 0.13
CA GLY A 157 14.11 -4.16 1.08
C GLY A 157 13.72 -2.68 0.99
N LYS A 158 13.66 -2.12 -0.22
CA LYS A 158 13.20 -0.74 -0.43
C LYS A 158 11.81 -0.47 0.16
N ALA A 159 10.85 -1.37 -0.05
CA ALA A 159 9.49 -1.24 0.48
C ALA A 159 9.48 -1.25 2.02
N VAL A 160 10.17 -2.21 2.64
CA VAL A 160 10.25 -2.31 4.10
C VAL A 160 11.03 -1.14 4.69
N ASP A 161 12.25 -0.91 4.23
CA ASP A 161 13.18 0.06 4.79
C ASP A 161 12.64 1.49 4.69
N SER A 162 11.97 1.85 3.59
CA SER A 162 11.35 3.19 3.47
C SER A 162 10.23 3.43 4.48
N THR A 163 9.46 2.41 4.87
CA THR A 163 8.49 2.55 5.97
C THR A 163 9.16 2.61 7.34
N LEU A 164 10.25 1.86 7.55
CA LEU A 164 11.03 1.89 8.79
C LEU A 164 11.75 3.22 8.98
N ASP A 165 12.29 3.81 7.91
CA ASP A 165 12.90 5.13 7.92
C ASP A 165 11.93 6.18 8.46
N VAL A 166 10.67 6.18 7.97
CA VAL A 166 9.62 7.10 8.46
C VAL A 166 9.38 6.92 9.96
N ILE A 167 9.35 5.68 10.45
CA ILE A 167 9.07 5.37 11.86
C ILE A 167 10.26 5.71 12.76
N ARG A 168 11.47 5.34 12.36
CA ARG A 168 12.70 5.55 13.12
C ARG A 168 12.90 7.02 13.44
N ILE A 169 12.64 7.89 12.47
CA ILE A 169 12.81 9.33 12.65
C ILE A 169 11.86 9.88 13.73
N LEU A 170 10.65 9.32 13.85
CA LEU A 170 9.70 9.71 14.91
C LEU A 170 10.10 9.24 16.30
N ILE A 171 10.95 8.22 16.39
CA ILE A 171 11.51 7.72 17.65
C ILE A 171 12.76 8.55 18.01
N ASP A 172 13.62 8.84 17.04
CA ASP A 172 14.87 9.57 17.24
C ASP A 172 14.65 11.10 17.43
N GLU A 173 13.49 11.66 17.05
CA GLU A 173 13.08 13.05 17.33
C GLU A 173 12.48 13.28 18.75
N ARG A 174 12.45 12.25 19.60
CA ARG A 174 12.02 12.35 21.01
C ARG A 174 13.20 12.44 21.98
#